data_AF-B4KNW4-F1
#
_entry.id   AF-B4KNW4-F1
#
_cell.length_a   1.000
_cell.length_b   1.000
_cell.length_c   1.000
_cell.angle_alpha   90.00
_cell.angle_beta   90.00
_cell.angle_gamma   90.00
#
_symmetry.space_group_name_H-M   'P 1'
#
loop_
_entity.id
_entity.type
_entity.pdbx_description
1 polymer ?
#
loop_
_entity_poly.entity_id
_entity_poly.type
_entity_poly.pdbx_seq_one_letter_code
_entity_poly.pdbx_strand_id
1 'polypeptide(L)'
;MRLGSQSLVITLVSKHTAKAQPKQKPKTNPANMKNTVAILLCALIGLASAAEYKLRTAEDLQKVRKECAEANKVTEALIAKYKTFEYPDDEITRNYIKCIFNKFDLFEDTKGFKVDNLVAQLGQGREDKTQLKADVEKCADKNEQKSPANVWAYRGFKCFLSKNLPLVQAAIQKKN
;
A
#
# COMPACT_ATOMS: atom_id res chain seq x y z
N MET A 1 55.15 -45.48 -8.37
CA MET A 1 55.51 -45.17 -9.77
C MET A 1 55.34 -43.66 -9.99
N ARG A 2 56.46 -43.03 -10.39
CA ARG A 2 56.66 -41.75 -11.14
C ARG A 2 55.50 -40.74 -11.24
N LEU A 3 55.66 -39.54 -10.66
CA LEU A 3 56.28 -38.27 -11.14
C LEU A 3 55.21 -37.32 -11.72
N GLY A 4 54.98 -36.15 -11.11
CA GLY A 4 55.55 -34.84 -11.54
C GLY A 4 54.38 -33.98 -12.08
N SER A 5 54.25 -32.66 -11.96
CA SER A 5 55.11 -31.52 -11.62
C SER A 5 54.19 -30.43 -11.01
N GLN A 6 54.54 -29.84 -9.86
CA GLN A 6 55.26 -28.56 -9.69
C GLN A 6 54.48 -27.34 -10.22
N SER A 7 53.95 -26.47 -9.34
CA SER A 7 54.63 -25.28 -8.75
C SER A 7 54.25 -24.04 -9.56
N LEU A 8 54.15 -22.79 -9.10
CA LEU A 8 54.44 -22.05 -7.87
C LEU A 8 53.79 -20.66 -8.20
N VAL A 9 52.99 -20.01 -7.34
CA VAL A 9 53.40 -19.10 -6.24
C VAL A 9 53.35 -17.60 -6.59
N ILE A 10 52.50 -16.91 -5.81
CA ILE A 10 52.84 -15.73 -4.96
C ILE A 10 52.87 -14.31 -5.61
N THR A 11 51.84 -13.50 -5.27
CA THR A 11 51.89 -12.50 -4.16
C THR A 11 51.87 -10.99 -4.46
N LEU A 12 51.11 -10.31 -3.57
CA LEU A 12 51.10 -8.91 -3.05
C LEU A 12 50.88 -7.75 -4.04
N VAL A 13 49.75 -7.02 -3.92
CA VAL A 13 49.51 -5.82 -3.07
C VAL A 13 50.23 -4.55 -3.54
N SER A 14 49.46 -3.55 -3.97
CA SER A 14 49.54 -2.19 -3.40
C SER A 14 48.43 -1.25 -3.88
N LYS A 15 47.82 -0.58 -2.91
CA LYS A 15 46.97 0.62 -3.02
C LYS A 15 47.79 1.77 -3.58
N HIS A 16 47.32 2.51 -4.59
CA HIS A 16 47.75 3.89 -4.86
C HIS A 16 46.55 4.79 -5.18
N THR A 17 46.22 5.61 -4.18
CA THR A 17 45.87 7.04 -4.22
C THR A 17 45.46 7.66 -5.57
N ALA A 18 44.21 8.12 -5.64
CA ALA A 18 43.74 9.08 -6.63
C ALA A 18 44.40 10.46 -6.39
N LYS A 19 45.19 10.94 -7.37
CA LYS A 19 45.64 12.33 -7.48
C LYS A 19 44.76 13.07 -8.48
N ALA A 20 44.35 14.27 -8.09
CA ALA A 20 43.63 15.24 -8.90
C ALA A 20 44.38 15.57 -10.21
N GLN A 21 43.63 15.74 -11.30
CA GLN A 21 44.12 16.27 -12.58
C GLN A 21 43.37 17.55 -12.97
N PRO A 22 44.03 18.48 -13.67
CA PRO A 22 43.67 19.89 -13.75
C PRO A 22 42.66 20.23 -14.85
N LYS A 23 41.97 21.35 -14.64
CA LYS A 23 41.05 22.03 -15.58
C LYS A 23 41.68 22.21 -16.96
N GLN A 24 41.03 21.71 -18.01
CA GLN A 24 41.28 22.13 -19.39
C GLN A 24 40.13 23.03 -19.89
N LYS A 25 40.51 24.21 -20.37
CA LYS A 25 39.68 25.28 -20.94
C LYS A 25 39.15 24.86 -22.33
N PRO A 26 37.92 25.23 -22.72
CA PRO A 26 37.35 24.84 -24.01
C PRO A 26 38.05 25.60 -25.16
N LYS A 27 38.56 24.87 -26.15
CA LYS A 27 38.91 25.42 -27.47
C LYS A 27 37.72 25.22 -28.40
N THR A 28 37.00 26.29 -28.68
CA THR A 28 36.02 26.35 -29.77
C THR A 28 36.74 26.63 -31.08
N ASN A 29 36.53 25.78 -32.09
CA ASN A 29 36.55 26.18 -33.49
C ASN A 29 35.46 25.42 -34.26
N PRO A 30 34.84 26.04 -35.29
CA PRO A 30 33.55 25.61 -35.83
C PRO A 30 33.73 24.77 -37.09
N ALA A 31 33.09 23.60 -37.15
CA ALA A 31 32.76 22.91 -38.41
C ALA A 31 31.75 21.79 -38.16
N ASN A 32 30.47 22.11 -38.42
CA ASN A 32 29.49 21.27 -39.12
C ASN A 32 29.63 19.73 -39.04
N MET A 33 28.85 19.10 -38.14
CA MET A 33 28.17 17.83 -38.45
C MET A 33 26.95 17.65 -37.54
N LYS A 34 25.79 17.84 -38.16
CA LYS A 34 24.42 17.36 -37.92
C LYS A 34 24.16 16.44 -36.70
N ASN A 35 23.08 16.79 -35.99
CA ASN A 35 22.34 16.05 -34.96
C ASN A 35 22.91 15.99 -33.55
N THR A 36 22.65 17.06 -32.78
CA THR A 36 22.65 17.01 -31.32
C THR A 36 21.40 17.73 -30.81
N VAL A 37 20.27 17.03 -30.74
CA VAL A 37 19.24 17.41 -29.75
C VAL A 37 19.64 16.68 -28.48
N ALA A 38 20.25 17.44 -27.58
CA ALA A 38 20.67 16.99 -26.27
C ALA A 38 19.49 16.34 -25.53
N ILE A 39 19.75 15.14 -25.01
CA ILE A 39 18.87 14.42 -24.08
C ILE A 39 18.79 15.24 -22.79
N LEU A 40 17.86 16.18 -22.76
CA LEU A 40 17.41 16.92 -21.57
C LEU A 40 16.30 16.10 -20.87
N LEU A 41 16.51 14.80 -20.70
CA LEU A 41 15.48 13.83 -20.28
C LEU A 41 15.77 13.22 -18.90
N CYS A 42 16.41 13.95 -17.98
CA CYS A 42 16.79 13.42 -16.65
C CYS A 42 16.29 14.22 -15.43
N ALA A 43 15.29 15.10 -15.56
CA ALA A 43 14.82 15.91 -14.42
C ALA A 43 13.31 15.87 -14.16
N LEU A 44 12.59 14.88 -14.70
CA LEU A 44 11.17 14.64 -14.36
C LEU A 44 10.95 13.23 -13.81
N ILE A 45 11.92 12.69 -13.07
CA ILE A 45 11.58 11.68 -12.07
C ILE A 45 10.96 12.49 -10.92
N GLY A 46 9.67 12.82 -11.07
CA GLY A 46 8.85 13.11 -9.91
C GLY A 46 9.00 11.88 -9.02
N LEU A 47 9.77 12.00 -7.93
CA LEU A 47 9.67 11.04 -6.85
C LEU A 47 8.20 11.10 -6.45
N ALA A 48 7.42 10.15 -6.94
CA ALA A 48 6.10 9.88 -6.42
C ALA A 48 6.33 9.62 -4.94
N SER A 49 6.12 10.65 -4.14
CA SER A 49 6.20 10.55 -2.70
C SER A 49 5.15 9.50 -2.38
N ALA A 50 5.58 8.31 -1.95
CA ALA A 50 4.64 7.32 -1.43
C ALA A 50 3.97 8.02 -0.25
N ALA A 51 2.75 8.52 -0.46
CA ALA A 51 2.02 9.21 0.57
C ALA A 51 1.83 8.20 1.70
N GLU A 52 2.46 8.45 2.84
CA GLU A 52 2.33 7.59 4.01
C GLU A 52 0.85 7.48 4.40
N TYR A 53 0.40 6.26 4.69
CA TYR A 53 -0.98 6.03 5.08
C TYR A 53 -1.31 6.74 6.40
N LYS A 54 -2.32 7.61 6.37
CA LYS A 54 -2.83 8.26 7.58
C LYS A 54 -3.75 7.31 8.35
N LEU A 55 -3.28 6.86 9.52
CA LEU A 55 -4.10 6.13 10.49
C LEU A 55 -5.34 6.94 10.91
N ARG A 56 -6.45 6.23 11.06
CA ARG A 56 -7.76 6.79 11.42
C ARG A 56 -8.12 6.47 12.86
N THR A 57 -8.66 7.45 13.57
CA THR A 57 -9.11 7.27 14.96
C THR A 57 -10.56 6.79 15.05
N ALA A 58 -11.02 6.50 16.26
CA ALA A 58 -12.43 6.21 16.51
C ALA A 58 -13.32 7.41 16.12
N GLU A 59 -12.89 8.64 16.38
CA GLU A 59 -13.60 9.86 15.99
C GLU A 59 -13.71 10.00 14.47
N ASP A 60 -12.62 9.74 13.73
CA ASP A 60 -12.65 9.71 12.27
C ASP A 60 -13.69 8.70 11.76
N LEU A 61 -13.76 7.53 12.39
CA LEU A 61 -14.71 6.49 12.02
C LEU A 61 -16.15 6.91 12.30
N GLN A 62 -16.42 7.53 13.46
CA GLN A 62 -17.76 8.04 13.76
C GLN A 62 -18.20 9.11 12.75
N LYS A 63 -17.30 10.01 12.37
CA LYS A 63 -17.57 11.02 11.35
C LYS A 63 -17.89 10.37 10.00
N VAL A 64 -17.02 9.49 9.52
CA VAL A 64 -17.19 8.82 8.22
C VAL A 64 -18.44 7.91 8.18
N ARG A 65 -18.77 7.25 9.30
CA ARG A 65 -20.02 6.47 9.41
C ARG A 65 -21.25 7.33 9.23
N LYS A 66 -21.29 8.55 9.79
CA LYS A 66 -22.41 9.50 9.59
C LYS A 66 -22.49 9.94 8.14
N GLU A 67 -21.38 10.42 7.58
CA GLU A 67 -21.31 10.87 6.18
C GLU A 67 -21.75 9.78 5.19
N CYS A 68 -21.29 8.54 5.39
CA CYS A 68 -21.67 7.41 4.54
C CYS A 68 -23.10 6.95 4.77
N ALA A 69 -23.63 7.07 5.99
CA ALA A 69 -25.03 6.77 6.26
C ALA A 69 -25.95 7.74 5.51
N GLU A 70 -25.67 9.03 5.59
CA GLU A 70 -26.40 10.09 4.90
C GLU A 70 -26.32 9.92 3.37
N ALA A 71 -25.11 9.75 2.83
CA ALA A 71 -24.89 9.62 1.38
C ALA A 71 -25.59 8.40 0.76
N ASN A 72 -25.74 7.32 1.53
CA ASN A 72 -26.35 6.08 1.05
C ASN A 72 -27.79 5.87 1.57
N LYS A 73 -28.38 6.88 2.22
CA LYS A 73 -29.74 6.82 2.78
C LYS A 73 -29.96 5.61 3.68
N VAL A 74 -28.98 5.31 4.54
CA VAL A 74 -29.07 4.21 5.51
C VAL A 74 -30.19 4.52 6.50
N THR A 75 -31.11 3.58 6.67
CA THR A 75 -32.25 3.73 7.58
C THR A 75 -31.82 3.52 9.05
N GLU A 76 -32.60 4.08 9.98
CA GLU A 76 -32.38 3.86 11.42
C GLU A 76 -32.41 2.36 11.80
N ALA A 77 -33.23 1.56 11.12
CA ALA A 77 -33.27 0.11 11.30
C ALA A 77 -31.95 -0.57 10.91
N LEU A 78 -31.32 -0.14 9.79
CA LEU A 78 -30.00 -0.63 9.40
C LEU A 78 -28.91 -0.13 10.35
N ILE A 79 -28.98 1.14 10.79
CA ILE A 79 -28.05 1.69 11.79
C ILE A 79 -28.09 0.86 13.08
N ALA A 80 -29.28 0.48 13.55
CA ALA A 80 -29.43 -0.37 14.73
C ALA A 80 -28.71 -1.72 14.57
N LYS A 81 -28.83 -2.37 13.40
CA LYS A 81 -28.11 -3.61 13.07
C LYS A 81 -26.60 -3.40 13.00
N TYR A 82 -26.14 -2.32 12.38
CA TYR A 82 -24.69 -2.05 12.27
C TYR A 82 -24.03 -1.85 13.64
N LYS A 83 -24.77 -1.29 14.62
CA LYS A 83 -24.29 -1.14 16.01
C LYS A 83 -24.04 -2.48 16.70
N THR A 84 -24.76 -3.53 16.31
CA THR A 84 -24.57 -4.90 16.80
C THR A 84 -23.70 -5.77 15.88
N PHE A 85 -22.99 -5.14 14.92
CA PHE A 85 -22.15 -5.81 13.92
C PHE A 85 -22.93 -6.73 12.96
N GLU A 86 -24.23 -6.53 12.86
CA GLU A 86 -25.07 -7.17 11.86
C GLU A 86 -25.11 -6.33 10.59
N TYR A 87 -24.51 -6.85 9.53
CA TYR A 87 -24.49 -6.24 8.21
C TYR A 87 -25.18 -7.18 7.22
N PRO A 88 -26.45 -6.91 6.85
CA PRO A 88 -27.17 -7.66 5.83
C PRO A 88 -26.57 -7.44 4.43
N ASP A 89 -26.71 -8.43 3.55
CA ASP A 89 -26.22 -8.34 2.16
C ASP A 89 -27.25 -7.69 1.23
N ASP A 90 -27.53 -6.43 1.48
CA ASP A 90 -28.35 -5.58 0.63
C ASP A 90 -27.53 -4.44 0.02
N GLU A 91 -28.05 -3.81 -1.02
CA GLU A 91 -27.35 -2.76 -1.77
C GLU A 91 -26.96 -1.55 -0.90
N ILE A 92 -27.83 -1.13 0.03
CA ILE A 92 -27.56 0.01 0.92
C ILE A 92 -26.38 -0.32 1.83
N THR A 93 -26.37 -1.52 2.42
CA THR A 93 -25.27 -1.98 3.27
C THR A 93 -23.95 -2.09 2.49
N ARG A 94 -23.99 -2.65 1.28
CA ARG A 94 -22.80 -2.76 0.41
C ARG A 94 -22.21 -1.40 0.07
N ASN A 95 -23.06 -0.44 -0.33
CA ASN A 95 -22.62 0.91 -0.67
C ASN A 95 -22.10 1.67 0.55
N TYR A 96 -22.73 1.50 1.72
CA TYR A 96 -22.27 2.05 2.99
C TYR A 96 -20.86 1.57 3.36
N ILE A 97 -20.61 0.25 3.31
CA ILE A 97 -19.29 -0.34 3.62
C ILE A 97 -18.23 0.15 2.62
N LYS A 98 -18.52 0.11 1.32
CA LYS A 98 -17.62 0.64 0.29
C LYS A 98 -17.27 2.11 0.54
N CYS A 99 -18.27 2.94 0.88
CA CYS A 99 -18.05 4.36 1.18
C CYS A 99 -17.05 4.57 2.32
N ILE A 100 -17.17 3.81 3.42
CA ILE A 100 -16.25 3.89 4.56
C ILE A 100 -14.84 3.51 4.11
N PHE A 101 -14.68 2.38 3.41
CA PHE A 101 -13.37 1.92 2.96
C PHE A 101 -12.71 2.90 1.98
N ASN A 102 -13.46 3.50 1.08
CA ASN A 102 -12.93 4.51 0.15
C ASN A 102 -12.47 5.76 0.91
N LYS A 103 -13.27 6.28 1.85
CA LYS A 103 -12.90 7.47 2.66
C LYS A 103 -11.68 7.23 3.55
N PHE A 104 -11.48 5.99 3.97
CA PHE A 104 -10.33 5.58 4.78
C PHE A 104 -9.13 5.12 3.97
N ASP A 105 -9.20 5.20 2.64
CA ASP A 105 -8.17 4.71 1.73
C ASP A 105 -7.80 3.24 1.99
N LEU A 106 -8.79 2.39 2.27
CA LEU A 106 -8.62 0.95 2.49
C LEU A 106 -9.01 0.14 1.25
N PHE A 107 -9.77 0.74 0.36
CA PHE A 107 -10.27 0.15 -0.87
C PHE A 107 -10.33 1.22 -1.96
N GLU A 108 -10.04 0.82 -3.20
CA GLU A 108 -10.20 1.64 -4.40
C GLU A 108 -11.07 0.85 -5.39
N ASP A 109 -12.11 1.47 -5.95
CA ASP A 109 -13.13 0.78 -6.75
C ASP A 109 -12.57 -0.05 -7.93
N THR A 110 -11.42 0.35 -8.49
CA THR A 110 -10.76 -0.31 -9.63
C THR A 110 -9.60 -1.22 -9.24
N LYS A 111 -8.88 -0.90 -8.14
CA LYS A 111 -7.67 -1.62 -7.72
C LYS A 111 -7.89 -2.58 -6.55
N GLY A 112 -9.00 -2.44 -5.84
CA GLY A 112 -9.37 -3.29 -4.72
C GLY A 112 -8.79 -2.84 -3.39
N PHE A 113 -8.58 -3.81 -2.50
CA PHE A 113 -8.10 -3.58 -1.15
C PHE A 113 -6.64 -3.15 -1.10
N LYS A 114 -6.37 -2.15 -0.27
CA LYS A 114 -5.01 -1.68 0.06
C LYS A 114 -4.53 -2.44 1.30
N VAL A 115 -3.93 -3.61 1.08
CA VAL A 115 -3.54 -4.55 2.15
C VAL A 115 -2.66 -3.88 3.21
N ASP A 116 -1.65 -3.11 2.80
CA ASP A 116 -0.75 -2.44 3.75
C ASP A 116 -1.50 -1.43 4.63
N ASN A 117 -2.46 -0.68 4.06
CA ASN A 117 -3.30 0.27 4.79
C ASN A 117 -4.22 -0.45 5.78
N LEU A 118 -4.80 -1.59 5.39
CA LEU A 118 -5.60 -2.43 6.28
C LEU A 118 -4.79 -2.96 7.46
N VAL A 119 -3.59 -3.49 7.20
CA VAL A 119 -2.69 -4.01 8.24
C VAL A 119 -2.21 -2.90 9.16
N ALA A 120 -1.91 -1.71 8.62
CA ALA A 120 -1.57 -0.54 9.42
C ALA A 120 -2.74 -0.13 10.33
N GLN A 121 -3.95 -0.01 9.77
CA GLN A 121 -5.14 0.45 10.47
C GLN A 121 -5.63 -0.53 11.55
N LEU A 122 -5.66 -1.83 11.25
CA LEU A 122 -6.18 -2.88 12.14
C LEU A 122 -5.12 -3.40 13.11
N GLY A 123 -3.84 -3.25 12.78
CA GLY A 123 -2.71 -3.70 13.59
C GLY A 123 -2.18 -2.66 14.57
N GLN A 124 -2.91 -1.58 14.82
CA GLN A 124 -2.47 -0.53 15.75
C GLN A 124 -2.19 -1.11 17.15
N GLY A 125 -1.01 -0.79 17.69
CA GLY A 125 -0.58 -1.28 19.01
C GLY A 125 -0.19 -2.76 19.07
N ARG A 126 -0.02 -3.43 17.91
CA ARG A 126 0.50 -4.80 17.84
C ARG A 126 1.95 -4.79 17.37
N GLU A 127 2.81 -5.53 18.06
CA GLU A 127 4.19 -5.78 17.64
C GLU A 127 4.24 -6.75 16.46
N ASP A 128 3.52 -7.88 16.56
CA ASP A 128 3.39 -8.84 15.47
C ASP A 128 2.07 -8.65 14.70
N LYS A 129 2.19 -8.46 13.38
CA LYS A 129 1.08 -8.29 12.44
C LYS A 129 1.02 -9.41 11.40
N THR A 130 1.83 -10.46 11.53
CA THR A 130 1.97 -11.52 10.53
C THR A 130 0.64 -12.24 10.28
N GLN A 131 -0.02 -12.69 11.36
CA GLN A 131 -1.32 -13.34 11.25
C GLN A 131 -2.40 -12.39 10.69
N LEU A 132 -2.43 -11.14 11.17
CA LEU A 132 -3.36 -10.12 10.66
C LEU A 132 -3.18 -9.91 9.15
N LYS A 133 -1.93 -9.80 8.68
CA LYS A 133 -1.63 -9.65 7.26
C LYS A 133 -2.12 -10.86 6.46
N ALA A 134 -1.86 -12.07 6.93
CA ALA A 134 -2.34 -13.28 6.27
C ALA A 134 -3.88 -13.34 6.19
N ASP A 135 -4.57 -12.93 7.25
CA ASP A 135 -6.04 -12.89 7.27
C ASP A 135 -6.61 -11.81 6.35
N VAL A 136 -5.97 -10.65 6.26
CA VAL A 136 -6.32 -9.59 5.31
C VAL A 136 -6.12 -10.10 3.87
N GLU A 137 -4.95 -10.64 3.55
CA GLU A 137 -4.63 -11.15 2.20
C GLU A 137 -5.59 -12.26 1.75
N LYS A 138 -6.00 -13.13 2.68
CA LYS A 138 -6.96 -14.19 2.40
C LYS A 138 -8.36 -13.67 2.03
N CYS A 139 -8.75 -12.50 2.53
CA CYS A 139 -10.06 -11.90 2.27
C CYS A 139 -10.04 -10.79 1.21
N ALA A 140 -8.86 -10.22 0.93
CA ALA A 140 -8.63 -9.21 -0.09
C ALA A 140 -8.45 -9.84 -1.48
N ASP A 141 -9.52 -10.46 -2.01
CA ASP A 141 -9.48 -11.09 -3.33
C ASP A 141 -9.25 -10.08 -4.47
N LYS A 142 -8.81 -10.58 -5.64
CA LYS A 142 -8.49 -9.77 -6.84
C LYS A 142 -9.70 -9.46 -7.73
N ASN A 143 -10.92 -9.76 -7.29
CA ASN A 143 -12.17 -9.61 -8.06
C ASN A 143 -12.19 -10.30 -9.42
N GLU A 144 -11.70 -11.54 -9.50
CA GLU A 144 -11.73 -12.32 -10.74
C GLU A 144 -13.16 -12.52 -11.27
N GLN A 145 -14.17 -12.42 -10.40
CA GLN A 145 -15.59 -12.49 -10.74
C GLN A 145 -16.10 -11.20 -11.42
N LYS A 146 -15.28 -10.15 -11.51
CA LYS A 146 -15.63 -8.83 -12.07
C LYS A 146 -16.90 -8.26 -11.43
N SER A 147 -17.06 -8.49 -10.13
CA SER A 147 -18.20 -7.95 -9.38
C SER A 147 -18.14 -6.42 -9.34
N PRO A 148 -19.30 -5.74 -9.27
CA PRO A 148 -19.34 -4.32 -8.95
C PRO A 148 -18.56 -4.01 -7.66
N ALA A 149 -17.96 -2.82 -7.59
CA ALA A 149 -17.04 -2.45 -6.50
C ALA A 149 -17.66 -2.57 -5.09
N ASN A 150 -18.97 -2.32 -4.95
CA ASN A 150 -19.69 -2.46 -3.68
C ASN A 150 -19.83 -3.92 -3.24
N VAL A 151 -20.10 -4.83 -4.18
CA VAL A 151 -20.13 -6.27 -3.94
C VAL A 151 -18.73 -6.79 -3.59
N TRP A 152 -17.70 -6.30 -4.28
CA TRP A 152 -16.31 -6.68 -4.00
C TRP A 152 -15.85 -6.23 -2.60
N ALA A 153 -16.04 -4.95 -2.27
CA ALA A 153 -15.70 -4.40 -0.95
C ALA A 153 -16.46 -5.13 0.17
N TYR A 154 -17.75 -5.39 -0.03
CA TYR A 154 -18.57 -6.08 0.96
C TYR A 154 -18.17 -7.55 1.15
N ARG A 155 -17.83 -8.26 0.08
CA ARG A 155 -17.36 -9.66 0.14
C ARG A 155 -16.09 -9.78 1.00
N GLY A 156 -15.10 -8.92 0.76
CA GLY A 156 -13.88 -8.89 1.58
C GLY A 156 -14.15 -8.50 3.03
N PHE A 157 -15.02 -7.51 3.26
CA PHE A 157 -15.46 -7.11 4.60
C PHE A 157 -16.10 -8.27 5.37
N LYS A 158 -17.08 -8.97 4.78
CA LYS A 158 -17.76 -10.09 5.44
C LYS A 158 -16.83 -11.27 5.67
N CYS A 159 -15.96 -11.59 4.71
CA CYS A 159 -14.91 -12.60 4.89
C CYS A 159 -14.07 -12.28 6.12
N PHE A 160 -13.54 -11.06 6.23
CA PHE A 160 -12.67 -10.68 7.33
C PHE A 160 -13.41 -10.63 8.67
N LEU A 161 -14.58 -9.98 8.71
CA LEU A 161 -15.38 -9.82 9.92
C LEU A 161 -15.78 -11.17 10.53
N SER A 162 -16.16 -12.15 9.70
CA SER A 162 -16.59 -13.48 10.17
C SER A 162 -15.53 -14.24 10.97
N LYS A 163 -14.24 -13.92 10.78
CA LYS A 163 -13.11 -14.59 11.43
C LYS A 163 -12.41 -13.72 12.46
N ASN A 164 -12.57 -12.40 12.34
CA ASN A 164 -11.79 -11.42 13.09
C ASN A 164 -12.65 -10.41 13.86
N LEU A 165 -13.92 -10.72 14.15
CA LEU A 165 -14.83 -9.82 14.86
C LEU A 165 -14.24 -9.23 16.16
N PRO A 166 -13.59 -10.02 17.05
CA PRO A 166 -12.98 -9.45 18.26
C PRO A 166 -11.89 -8.41 17.97
N LEU A 167 -11.12 -8.61 16.90
CA LEU A 167 -10.09 -7.67 16.46
C LEU A 167 -10.72 -6.38 15.95
N VAL A 168 -11.77 -6.48 15.14
CA VAL A 168 -12.50 -5.31 14.62
C VAL A 168 -13.12 -4.53 15.78
N GLN A 169 -13.71 -5.21 16.76
CA GLN A 169 -14.25 -4.56 17.96
C GLN A 169 -13.18 -3.78 18.73
N ALA A 170 -12.02 -4.38 18.97
CA ALA A 170 -10.91 -3.72 19.65
C ALA A 170 -10.37 -2.50 18.87
N ALA A 171 -10.37 -2.56 17.53
CA ALA A 171 -9.87 -1.48 16.68
C ALA A 171 -10.80 -0.25 16.63
N ILE A 172 -12.09 -0.42 16.92
CA ILE A 172 -13.09 0.66 16.85
C ILE A 172 -13.59 1.14 18.21
N GLN A 173 -13.27 0.41 19.28
CA GLN A 173 -13.52 0.85 20.64
C GLN A 173 -12.57 1.99 20.99
N LYS A 174 -13.11 3.01 21.65
CA LYS A 174 -12.33 4.12 22.17
C LYS A 174 -11.40 3.55 23.26
N LYS A 175 -10.08 3.58 23.04
CA LYS A 175 -9.16 3.48 24.18
C LYS A 175 -9.32 4.78 24.95
N ASN A 176 -9.99 4.69 26.11
CA ASN A 176 -10.00 5.76 27.11
C ASN A 176 -8.60 5.96 27.67
#